data_AF-A0A2V4NNU4-F1
#
_entry.id   AF-A0A2V4NNU4-F1
#
_cell.length_a   1.000
_cell.length_b   1.000
_cell.length_c   1.000
_cell.angle_alpha   90.00
_cell.angle_beta   90.00
_cell.angle_gamma   90.00
#
_symmetry.space_group_name_H-M   'P 1'
#
loop_
_entity.id
_entity.type
_entity.pdbx_description
1 polymer ?
#
loop_
_entity_poly.entity_id
_entity_poly.type
_entity_poly.pdbx_seq_one_letter_code
_entity_poly.pdbx_strand_id
1 'polypeptide(L)'
;MDLPRLQRLLGAPELAWLLDRTRRRLEAGQPLDGTVSLAEADDAARAAVARLLGRSPRPGRSLSVSLAAVDRTLRASGACPDGLAAAVVALTGPVTDKRAQDAALATAWQRVLSELEHPAVIERPELASWRAKVAATGLLRRLAGGDPDAARRLAADAVRVLAQLPADGLTLPVLAARTLGDAHALDQGRPLTALVHSAVRALAATELPSGAEGRRAAWAAVGVALDELSSRVLVLGLPGSTTNTTGRILAAAREGGEPCLLTLRQLTRQLPELDLAERTVHVCENPAVLAAAADELGSDCPPLVCVEGQLSVAARTLLGHLADQGCRLAYHGDFDWGGIRIATGVLRLPGSFPWRYDSASYLTAIERGLGTPLTTGTPAPTPWDPGLAPAITEHTVRVEEEHLLDQLLTDLRRQTA
;
A
#
# COMPACT_ATOMS: atom_id res chain seq x y z
N MET A 1 -34.56 4.75 -45.63
CA MET A 1 -33.40 4.13 -46.29
C MET A 1 -33.90 3.03 -47.21
N ASP A 2 -33.47 3.01 -48.48
CA ASP A 2 -33.84 2.02 -49.49
C ASP A 2 -32.67 1.07 -49.70
N LEU A 3 -32.67 -0.05 -48.98
CA LEU A 3 -31.53 -0.99 -48.93
C LEU A 3 -31.23 -1.64 -50.30
N PRO A 4 -32.21 -2.09 -51.11
CA PRO A 4 -31.95 -2.58 -52.47
C PRO A 4 -31.33 -1.52 -53.39
N ARG A 5 -31.75 -0.26 -53.28
CA ARG A 5 -31.14 0.83 -54.05
C ARG A 5 -29.74 1.17 -53.55
N LEU A 6 -29.52 1.15 -52.24
CA LEU A 6 -28.21 1.37 -51.63
C LEU A 6 -27.21 0.29 -52.04
N GLN A 7 -27.62 -0.98 -52.06
CA GLN A 7 -26.80 -2.11 -52.53
C GLN A 7 -26.40 -1.95 -54.00
N ARG A 8 -27.32 -1.50 -54.86
CA ARG A 8 -27.01 -1.23 -56.27
C ARG A 8 -26.06 -0.05 -56.49
N LEU A 9 -26.13 0.98 -55.64
CA LEU A 9 -25.33 2.20 -55.78
C LEU A 9 -23.95 2.08 -55.15
N LEU A 10 -23.83 1.46 -53.97
CA LEU A 10 -22.60 1.44 -53.18
C LEU A 10 -22.13 0.02 -52.79
N GLY A 11 -22.99 -0.99 -52.91
CA GLY A 11 -22.68 -2.39 -52.55
C GLY A 11 -22.02 -3.21 -53.66
N ALA A 12 -21.63 -2.60 -54.77
CA ALA A 12 -20.95 -3.29 -55.87
C ALA A 12 -19.51 -3.69 -55.46
N PRO A 13 -19.00 -4.87 -55.88
CA PRO A 13 -17.64 -5.32 -55.54
C PRO A 13 -16.55 -4.30 -55.90
N GLU A 14 -16.74 -3.57 -56.99
CA GLU A 14 -15.82 -2.54 -57.50
C GLU A 14 -15.73 -1.30 -56.57
N LEU A 15 -16.68 -1.15 -55.65
CA LEU A 15 -16.70 -0.09 -54.61
C LEU A 15 -16.35 -0.62 -53.22
N ALA A 16 -16.00 -1.89 -53.07
CA ALA A 16 -15.63 -2.48 -51.77
C ALA A 16 -14.47 -1.74 -51.10
N TRP A 17 -13.49 -1.27 -51.87
CA TRP A 17 -12.36 -0.47 -51.36
C TRP A 17 -12.82 0.89 -50.77
N LEU A 18 -13.86 1.50 -51.34
CA LEU A 18 -14.42 2.77 -50.88
C LEU A 18 -15.17 2.55 -49.57
N LEU A 19 -15.95 1.47 -49.49
CA LEU A 19 -16.62 1.04 -48.26
C LEU A 19 -15.61 0.71 -47.15
N ASP A 20 -14.58 -0.10 -47.43
CA ASP A 20 -13.54 -0.48 -46.46
C ASP A 20 -12.81 0.77 -45.91
N ARG A 21 -12.38 1.69 -46.77
CA ARG A 21 -11.70 2.90 -46.32
C ARG A 21 -12.60 3.86 -45.55
N THR A 22 -13.86 4.00 -45.97
CA THR A 22 -14.83 4.81 -45.25
C THR A 22 -15.12 4.19 -43.88
N ARG A 23 -15.23 2.86 -43.81
CA ARG A 23 -15.35 2.10 -42.55
C ARG A 23 -14.14 2.32 -41.66
N ARG A 24 -12.91 2.18 -42.15
CA ARG A 24 -11.69 2.44 -41.35
C ARG A 24 -11.63 3.88 -40.81
N ARG A 25 -12.11 4.87 -41.58
CA ARG A 25 -12.20 6.27 -41.09
C ARG A 25 -13.24 6.41 -39.99
N LEU A 26 -14.41 5.79 -40.13
CA LEU A 26 -15.43 5.74 -39.08
C LEU A 26 -14.92 5.02 -37.82
N GLU A 27 -14.24 3.88 -37.97
CA GLU A 27 -13.61 3.16 -36.85
C GLU A 27 -12.55 4.00 -36.14
N ALA A 28 -11.86 4.88 -36.86
CA ALA A 28 -10.87 5.82 -36.31
C ALA A 28 -11.47 7.15 -35.79
N GLY A 29 -12.79 7.31 -35.82
CA GLY A 29 -13.49 8.54 -35.41
C GLY A 29 -13.15 9.76 -36.28
N GLN A 30 -12.76 9.55 -37.54
CA GLN A 30 -12.42 10.63 -38.48
C GLN A 30 -13.66 11.12 -39.24
N PRO A 31 -13.74 12.43 -39.56
CA PRO A 31 -14.85 12.96 -40.34
C PRO A 31 -14.87 12.40 -41.78
N LEU A 32 -16.07 12.32 -42.35
CA LEU A 32 -16.34 11.86 -43.72
C LEU A 32 -16.45 13.00 -44.74
N ASP A 33 -15.70 14.08 -44.53
CA ASP A 33 -15.61 15.26 -45.40
C ASP A 33 -14.40 15.22 -46.36
N GLY A 34 -13.42 14.36 -46.06
CA GLY A 34 -12.19 14.20 -46.82
C GLY A 34 -12.29 13.41 -48.13
N THR A 35 -11.12 13.03 -48.65
CA THR A 35 -10.97 12.25 -49.88
C THR A 35 -10.26 10.93 -49.59
N VAL A 36 -10.65 9.85 -50.27
CA VAL A 36 -9.98 8.54 -50.24
C VAL A 36 -9.53 8.13 -51.64
N SER A 37 -8.36 7.49 -51.76
CA SER A 37 -7.69 7.29 -53.07
C SER A 37 -7.19 5.87 -53.34
N LEU A 38 -7.72 5.18 -54.34
CA LEU A 38 -7.23 3.86 -54.78
C LEU A 38 -6.02 4.03 -55.72
N ALA A 39 -4.85 3.48 -55.36
CA ALA A 39 -3.57 3.74 -56.02
C ALA A 39 -3.46 3.15 -57.45
N GLU A 40 -4.03 1.96 -57.66
CA GLU A 40 -4.06 1.25 -58.94
C GLU A 40 -5.50 0.85 -59.24
N ALA A 41 -6.32 1.82 -59.64
CA ALA A 41 -7.72 1.56 -59.96
C ALA A 41 -7.88 1.04 -61.38
N ASP A 42 -8.52 -0.12 -61.50
CA ASP A 42 -8.95 -0.71 -62.76
C ASP A 42 -10.12 0.07 -63.39
N ASP A 43 -10.43 -0.25 -64.65
CA ASP A 43 -11.50 0.42 -65.39
C ASP A 43 -12.88 0.14 -64.77
N ALA A 44 -13.06 -1.01 -64.14
CA ALA A 44 -14.29 -1.40 -63.46
C ALA A 44 -14.59 -0.50 -62.25
N ALA A 45 -13.60 -0.26 -61.38
CA ALA A 45 -13.71 0.67 -60.26
C ALA A 45 -13.93 2.11 -60.72
N ARG A 46 -13.30 2.55 -61.82
CA ARG A 46 -13.54 3.88 -62.39
C ARG A 46 -14.95 4.03 -62.93
N ALA A 47 -15.46 3.04 -63.66
CA ALA A 47 -16.82 3.03 -64.17
C ALA A 47 -17.85 3.02 -63.02
N ALA A 48 -17.59 2.26 -61.95
CA ALA A 48 -18.43 2.21 -60.77
C ALA A 48 -18.47 3.57 -60.04
N VAL A 49 -17.33 4.23 -59.84
CA VAL A 49 -17.28 5.59 -59.25
C VAL A 49 -17.94 6.62 -60.17
N ALA A 50 -17.77 6.52 -61.49
CA ALA A 50 -18.42 7.41 -62.44
C ALA A 50 -19.95 7.30 -62.35
N ARG A 51 -20.46 6.08 -62.23
CA ARG A 51 -21.89 5.79 -62.03
C ARG A 51 -22.39 6.31 -60.68
N LEU A 52 -21.60 6.15 -59.62
CA LEU A 52 -21.95 6.62 -58.28
C LEU A 52 -22.01 8.15 -58.20
N LEU A 53 -21.06 8.87 -58.81
CA LEU A 53 -20.98 10.34 -58.70
C LEU A 53 -21.60 11.10 -59.88
N GLY A 54 -22.07 10.39 -60.92
CA GLY A 54 -22.63 10.99 -62.13
C GLY A 54 -21.62 11.77 -62.98
N ARG A 55 -20.30 11.56 -62.77
CA ARG A 55 -19.22 12.25 -63.48
C ARG A 55 -17.98 11.37 -63.60
N SER A 56 -17.25 11.49 -64.70
CA SER A 56 -16.01 10.74 -64.91
C SER A 56 -14.91 11.19 -63.94
N PRO A 57 -14.21 10.25 -63.28
CA PRO A 57 -13.01 10.55 -62.50
C PRO A 57 -11.90 11.15 -63.37
N ARG A 58 -10.93 11.83 -62.74
CA ARG A 58 -9.74 12.33 -63.46
C ARG A 58 -8.91 11.16 -64.02
N PRO A 59 -8.31 11.31 -65.21
CA PRO A 59 -7.39 10.32 -65.76
C PRO A 59 -6.11 10.20 -64.91
N GLY A 60 -5.53 9.01 -64.85
CA GLY A 60 -4.29 8.72 -64.12
C GLY A 60 -4.34 7.39 -63.35
N ARG A 61 -3.19 6.90 -62.86
CA ARG A 61 -3.11 5.66 -62.06
C ARG A 61 -3.94 5.75 -60.77
N SER A 62 -3.90 6.94 -60.15
CA SER A 62 -4.71 7.43 -59.03
C SER A 62 -6.24 7.40 -59.25
N LEU A 63 -7.09 6.86 -58.36
CA LEU A 63 -8.53 7.16 -58.31
C LEU A 63 -8.92 7.76 -56.95
N SER A 64 -9.15 9.08 -56.91
CA SER A 64 -9.54 9.82 -55.70
C SER A 64 -11.03 10.13 -55.68
N VAL A 65 -11.69 9.84 -54.55
CA VAL A 65 -13.13 10.01 -54.32
C VAL A 65 -13.36 10.89 -53.10
N SER A 66 -14.11 11.99 -53.28
CA SER A 66 -14.56 12.85 -52.18
C SER A 66 -15.73 12.20 -51.44
N LEU A 67 -15.58 11.98 -50.14
CA LEU A 67 -16.61 11.36 -49.30
C LEU A 67 -17.83 12.29 -49.15
N ALA A 68 -17.62 13.60 -49.08
CA ALA A 68 -18.71 14.59 -49.10
C ALA A 68 -19.51 14.59 -50.42
N ALA A 69 -18.90 14.22 -51.55
CA ALA A 69 -19.63 14.06 -52.81
C ALA A 69 -20.48 12.78 -52.79
N VAL A 70 -19.94 11.67 -52.27
CA VAL A 70 -20.68 10.42 -52.12
C VAL A 70 -21.86 10.60 -51.16
N ASP A 71 -21.66 11.26 -50.01
CA ASP A 71 -22.71 11.57 -49.04
C ASP A 71 -23.86 12.35 -49.69
N ARG A 72 -23.54 13.43 -50.43
CA ARG A 72 -24.54 14.20 -51.17
C ARG A 72 -25.31 13.35 -52.19
N THR A 73 -24.63 12.48 -52.95
CA THR A 73 -25.31 11.58 -53.89
C THR A 73 -26.26 10.62 -53.16
N LEU A 74 -25.85 10.03 -52.05
CA LEU A 74 -26.67 9.10 -51.28
C LEU A 74 -27.94 9.77 -50.73
N ARG A 75 -27.81 11.01 -50.25
CA ARG A 75 -28.95 11.82 -49.77
C ARG A 75 -29.86 12.23 -50.93
N ALA A 76 -29.30 12.81 -51.99
CA ALA A 76 -30.06 13.34 -53.13
C ALA A 76 -30.79 12.24 -53.92
N SER A 77 -30.20 11.05 -54.02
CA SER A 77 -30.85 9.90 -54.66
C SER A 77 -31.93 9.26 -53.81
N GLY A 78 -32.06 9.62 -52.53
CA GLY A 78 -32.97 8.99 -51.56
C GLY A 78 -32.56 7.57 -51.14
N ALA A 79 -31.42 7.05 -51.61
CA ALA A 79 -30.95 5.71 -51.28
C ALA A 79 -30.61 5.59 -49.79
N CYS A 80 -29.93 6.59 -49.23
CA CYS A 80 -29.71 6.71 -47.80
C CYS A 80 -29.81 8.18 -47.35
N PRO A 81 -31.01 8.65 -46.94
CA PRO A 81 -31.24 10.02 -46.49
C PRO A 81 -30.39 10.42 -45.29
N ASP A 82 -30.02 9.44 -44.45
CA ASP A 82 -29.20 9.62 -43.25
C ASP A 82 -27.70 9.82 -43.56
N GLY A 83 -27.29 9.57 -44.80
CA GLY A 83 -25.95 9.87 -45.32
C GLY A 83 -25.00 8.67 -45.38
N LEU A 84 -23.74 8.96 -45.73
CA LEU A 84 -22.70 7.98 -46.00
C LEU A 84 -22.35 7.10 -44.79
N ALA A 85 -22.36 7.67 -43.57
CA ALA A 85 -22.09 6.89 -42.36
C ALA A 85 -23.15 5.79 -42.14
N ALA A 86 -24.43 6.14 -42.26
CA ALA A 86 -25.54 5.19 -42.16
C ALA A 86 -25.52 4.15 -43.28
N ALA A 87 -25.14 4.56 -44.50
CA ALA A 87 -24.95 3.65 -45.62
C ALA A 87 -23.85 2.59 -45.37
N VAL A 88 -22.71 2.98 -44.81
CA VAL A 88 -21.62 2.05 -44.47
C VAL A 88 -22.06 1.07 -43.39
N VAL A 89 -22.76 1.52 -42.35
CA VAL A 89 -23.29 0.64 -41.29
C VAL A 89 -24.30 -0.35 -41.86
N ALA A 90 -25.20 0.10 -42.74
CA ALA A 90 -26.21 -0.77 -43.36
C ALA A 90 -25.60 -1.84 -44.29
N LEU A 91 -24.47 -1.53 -44.94
CA LEU A 91 -23.81 -2.45 -45.90
C LEU A 91 -22.72 -3.33 -45.28
N THR A 92 -22.08 -2.89 -44.19
CA THR A 92 -20.92 -3.58 -43.59
C THR A 92 -21.16 -4.05 -42.16
N GLY A 93 -22.35 -3.80 -41.61
CA GLY A 93 -22.70 -4.03 -40.21
C GLY A 93 -22.23 -2.91 -39.27
N PRO A 94 -22.53 -3.02 -37.97
CA PRO A 94 -22.17 -2.01 -36.97
C PRO A 94 -20.70 -1.58 -37.05
N VAL A 95 -20.46 -0.28 -37.00
CA VAL A 95 -19.11 0.29 -36.91
C VAL A 95 -18.84 0.68 -35.47
N THR A 96 -17.83 0.06 -34.90
CA THR A 96 -17.36 0.39 -33.55
C THR A 96 -16.38 1.55 -33.65
N ASP A 97 -16.70 2.68 -33.03
CA ASP A 97 -15.79 3.82 -32.92
C ASP A 97 -14.67 3.49 -31.91
N LYS A 98 -13.52 3.04 -32.42
CA LYS A 98 -12.37 2.65 -31.60
C LYS A 98 -11.81 3.84 -30.83
N ARG A 99 -11.84 5.04 -31.41
CA ARG A 99 -11.35 6.25 -30.75
C ARG A 99 -12.24 6.62 -29.56
N ALA A 100 -13.56 6.53 -29.71
CA ALA A 100 -14.49 6.74 -28.61
C ALA A 100 -14.33 5.67 -27.50
N GLN A 101 -14.09 4.41 -27.88
CA GLN A 101 -13.82 3.34 -26.93
C GLN A 101 -12.50 3.55 -26.17
N ASP A 102 -11.42 3.90 -26.87
CA ASP A 102 -10.12 4.19 -26.27
C ASP A 102 -10.22 5.39 -25.31
N ALA A 103 -10.95 6.44 -25.71
CA ALA A 103 -11.20 7.60 -24.86
C ALA A 103 -12.04 7.26 -23.62
N ALA A 104 -13.09 6.44 -23.78
CA ALA A 104 -13.92 5.96 -22.68
C ALA A 104 -13.11 5.09 -21.71
N LEU A 105 -12.26 4.19 -22.24
CA LEU A 105 -11.37 3.35 -21.45
C LEU A 105 -10.32 4.19 -20.70
N ALA A 106 -9.71 5.16 -21.38
CA ALA A 106 -8.77 6.09 -20.75
C ALA A 106 -9.44 6.87 -19.61
N THR A 107 -10.66 7.36 -19.84
CA THR A 107 -11.47 8.05 -18.82
C THR A 107 -11.79 7.11 -17.64
N ALA A 108 -12.12 5.85 -17.91
CA ALA A 108 -12.37 4.86 -16.87
C ALA A 108 -11.12 4.61 -16.00
N TRP A 109 -9.94 4.50 -16.61
CA TRP A 109 -8.68 4.35 -15.88
C TRP A 109 -8.28 5.60 -15.09
N GLN A 110 -8.59 6.80 -15.60
CA GLN A 110 -8.41 8.04 -14.84
C GLN A 110 -9.27 8.02 -13.57
N ARG A 111 -10.53 7.59 -13.67
CA ARG A 111 -11.42 7.46 -12.50
C ARG A 111 -10.91 6.45 -11.48
N VAL A 112 -10.31 5.34 -11.93
CA VAL A 112 -9.68 4.35 -11.04
C VAL A 112 -8.55 5.00 -10.23
N LEU A 113 -7.70 5.79 -10.87
CA LEU A 113 -6.57 6.44 -10.19
C LEU A 113 -7.04 7.57 -9.26
N SER A 114 -8.10 8.30 -9.60
CA SER A 114 -8.65 9.35 -8.75
C SER A 114 -9.23 8.80 -7.43
N GLU A 115 -9.63 7.53 -7.35
CA GLU A 115 -10.01 6.92 -6.06
C GLU A 115 -8.84 7.00 -5.05
N LEU A 116 -7.58 6.88 -5.51
CA LEU A 116 -6.39 6.99 -4.66
C LEU A 116 -6.03 8.44 -4.29
N GLU A 117 -6.76 9.43 -4.80
CA GLU A 117 -6.61 10.85 -4.43
C GLU A 117 -7.42 11.22 -3.19
N HIS A 118 -8.06 10.23 -2.54
CA HIS A 118 -8.81 10.43 -1.31
C HIS A 118 -7.92 10.98 -0.16
N PRO A 119 -8.43 11.88 0.73
CA PRO A 119 -7.68 12.48 1.85
C PRO A 119 -6.88 11.48 2.69
N ALA A 120 -7.50 10.35 3.05
CA ALA A 120 -6.86 9.26 3.79
C ALA A 120 -5.56 8.72 3.16
N VAL A 121 -5.35 8.93 1.85
CA VAL A 121 -4.14 8.53 1.12
C VAL A 121 -3.26 9.75 0.82
N ILE A 122 -3.85 10.89 0.43
CA ILE A 122 -3.06 12.07 0.00
C ILE A 122 -2.43 12.85 1.16
N GLU A 123 -3.06 12.84 2.33
CA GLU A 123 -2.56 13.52 3.54
C GLU A 123 -1.44 12.74 4.23
N ARG A 124 -1.09 11.55 3.71
CA ARG A 124 0.00 10.70 4.22
C ARG A 124 1.20 10.77 3.28
N PRO A 125 2.27 11.53 3.64
CA PRO A 125 3.44 11.68 2.79
C PRO A 125 4.11 10.35 2.42
N GLU A 126 4.07 9.37 3.31
CA GLU A 126 4.63 8.03 3.13
C GLU A 126 3.98 7.29 1.94
N LEU A 127 2.72 7.61 1.64
CA LEU A 127 1.97 6.99 0.53
C LEU A 127 2.18 7.71 -0.81
N ALA A 128 2.82 8.87 -0.86
CA ALA A 128 3.00 9.63 -2.11
C ALA A 128 3.81 8.83 -3.15
N SER A 129 4.95 8.26 -2.73
CA SER A 129 5.80 7.41 -3.59
C SER A 129 5.09 6.12 -3.99
N TRP A 130 4.31 5.54 -3.07
CA TRP A 130 3.48 4.37 -3.33
C TRP A 130 2.43 4.63 -4.41
N ARG A 131 1.68 5.72 -4.34
CA ARG A 131 0.68 6.10 -5.37
C ARG A 131 1.32 6.23 -6.75
N ALA A 132 2.44 6.96 -6.83
CA ALA A 132 3.18 7.14 -8.07
C ALA A 132 3.61 5.78 -8.67
N LYS A 133 4.09 4.86 -7.83
CA LYS A 133 4.47 3.51 -8.24
C LYS A 133 3.28 2.67 -8.70
N VAL A 134 2.13 2.74 -8.02
CA VAL A 134 0.89 2.05 -8.41
C VAL A 134 0.45 2.50 -9.81
N ALA A 135 0.48 3.80 -10.07
CA ALA A 135 0.15 4.36 -11.38
C ALA A 135 1.16 3.94 -12.46
N ALA A 136 2.46 4.10 -12.20
CA ALA A 136 3.52 3.81 -13.17
C ALA A 136 3.61 2.32 -13.55
N THR A 137 3.38 1.42 -12.60
CA THR A 137 3.48 -0.03 -12.82
C THR A 137 2.19 -0.66 -13.35
N GLY A 138 1.08 0.09 -13.41
CA GLY A 138 -0.23 -0.45 -13.76
C GLY A 138 -0.70 -1.54 -12.80
N LEU A 139 -0.32 -1.48 -11.51
CA LEU A 139 -0.63 -2.52 -10.52
C LEU A 139 -2.12 -2.82 -10.46
N LEU A 140 -2.97 -1.80 -10.37
CA LEU A 140 -4.43 -1.93 -10.36
C LEU A 140 -4.97 -2.61 -11.62
N ARG A 141 -4.39 -2.29 -12.78
CA ARG A 141 -4.76 -2.94 -14.06
C ARG A 141 -4.45 -4.43 -14.03
N ARG A 142 -3.28 -4.82 -13.51
CA ARG A 142 -2.89 -6.23 -13.37
C ARG A 142 -3.76 -6.97 -12.36
N LEU A 143 -4.02 -6.36 -11.20
CA LEU A 143 -4.81 -6.95 -10.12
C LEU A 143 -6.29 -7.14 -10.49
N ALA A 144 -6.83 -6.27 -11.35
CA ALA A 144 -8.22 -6.33 -11.83
C ALA A 144 -8.39 -7.08 -13.17
N GLY A 145 -7.33 -7.70 -13.72
CA GLY A 145 -7.42 -8.39 -15.01
C GLY A 145 -7.75 -7.48 -16.19
N GLY A 146 -7.47 -6.18 -16.10
CA GLY A 146 -7.78 -5.20 -17.14
C GLY A 146 -9.19 -4.61 -17.09
N ASP A 147 -10.05 -5.04 -16.16
CA ASP A 147 -11.39 -4.46 -15.97
C ASP A 147 -11.33 -3.16 -15.12
N PRO A 148 -11.67 -1.98 -15.69
CA PRO A 148 -11.68 -0.73 -14.94
C PRO A 148 -12.68 -0.70 -13.78
N ASP A 149 -13.84 -1.35 -13.90
CA ASP A 149 -14.86 -1.32 -12.84
C ASP A 149 -14.42 -2.15 -11.63
N ALA A 150 -13.82 -3.33 -11.88
CA ALA A 150 -13.18 -4.10 -10.83
C ALA A 150 -11.99 -3.34 -10.20
N ALA A 151 -11.17 -2.67 -11.01
CA ALA A 151 -10.05 -1.88 -10.50
C ALA A 151 -10.52 -0.72 -9.62
N ARG A 152 -11.62 -0.06 -9.99
CA ARG A 152 -12.21 1.03 -9.20
C ARG A 152 -12.69 0.54 -7.84
N ARG A 153 -13.38 -0.60 -7.80
CA ARG A 153 -13.80 -1.24 -6.53
C ARG A 153 -12.60 -1.60 -5.66
N LEU A 154 -11.54 -2.18 -6.24
CA LEU A 154 -10.30 -2.49 -5.51
C LEU A 154 -9.64 -1.23 -4.92
N ALA A 155 -9.58 -0.14 -5.68
CA ALA A 155 -9.01 1.12 -5.22
C ALA A 155 -9.85 1.73 -4.08
N ALA A 156 -11.17 1.80 -4.25
CA ALA A 156 -12.08 2.30 -3.22
C ALA A 156 -12.02 1.46 -1.93
N ASP A 157 -11.99 0.13 -2.04
CA ASP A 157 -11.87 -0.77 -0.89
C ASP A 157 -10.53 -0.61 -0.18
N ALA A 158 -9.44 -0.45 -0.93
CA ALA A 158 -8.13 -0.18 -0.35
C ALA A 158 -8.13 1.14 0.42
N VAL A 159 -8.73 2.20 -0.14
CA VAL A 159 -8.88 3.50 0.53
C VAL A 159 -9.68 3.36 1.82
N ARG A 160 -10.79 2.61 1.82
CA ARG A 160 -11.59 2.34 3.04
C ARG A 160 -10.75 1.69 4.14
N VAL A 161 -9.90 0.72 3.79
CA VAL A 161 -9.00 0.08 4.76
C VAL A 161 -7.93 1.05 5.25
N LEU A 162 -7.26 1.76 4.34
CA LEU A 162 -6.19 2.72 4.68
C LEU A 162 -6.68 3.86 5.58
N ALA A 163 -7.93 4.30 5.38
CA ALA A 163 -8.58 5.31 6.21
C ALA A 163 -8.75 4.91 7.69
N GLN A 164 -8.74 3.61 7.99
CA GLN A 164 -8.82 3.12 9.38
C GLN A 164 -7.44 2.91 10.04
N LEU A 165 -6.33 3.09 9.31
CA LEU A 165 -4.99 2.89 9.88
C LEU A 165 -4.44 4.18 10.51
N PRO A 166 -3.64 4.14 11.59
CA PRO A 166 -3.32 2.95 12.37
C PRO A 166 -4.55 2.43 13.11
N ALA A 167 -4.63 1.10 13.25
CA ALA A 167 -5.75 0.41 13.87
C ALA A 167 -5.26 -0.42 15.06
N ASP A 168 -4.62 0.25 16.03
CA ASP A 168 -3.95 -0.40 17.15
C ASP A 168 -4.88 -1.34 17.91
N GLY A 169 -4.40 -2.57 18.13
CA GLY A 169 -5.09 -3.61 18.87
C GLY A 169 -6.10 -4.43 18.06
N LEU A 170 -6.29 -4.17 16.76
CA LEU A 170 -7.17 -4.98 15.91
C LEU A 170 -6.43 -6.11 15.21
N THR A 171 -7.14 -7.21 14.95
CA THR A 171 -6.66 -8.25 14.02
C THR A 171 -7.06 -7.94 12.58
N LEU A 172 -6.31 -8.49 11.62
CA LEU A 172 -6.56 -8.32 10.20
C LEU A 172 -7.98 -8.79 9.79
N PRO A 173 -8.50 -9.94 10.25
CA PRO A 173 -9.88 -10.34 9.96
C PRO A 173 -10.92 -9.39 10.57
N VAL A 174 -10.67 -8.86 11.77
CA VAL A 174 -11.58 -7.89 12.41
C VAL A 174 -11.58 -6.57 11.66
N LEU A 175 -10.41 -6.07 11.25
CA LEU A 175 -10.28 -4.88 10.40
C LEU A 175 -11.04 -5.08 9.09
N ALA A 176 -10.85 -6.21 8.42
CA ALA A 176 -11.52 -6.56 7.16
C ALA A 176 -13.06 -6.59 7.32
N ALA A 177 -13.56 -7.24 8.37
CA ALA A 177 -14.99 -7.29 8.65
C ALA A 177 -15.58 -5.89 8.92
N ARG A 178 -14.90 -5.07 9.72
CA ARG A 178 -15.36 -3.71 10.06
C ARG A 178 -15.37 -2.76 8.86
N THR A 179 -14.39 -2.89 7.97
CA THR A 179 -14.21 -1.95 6.85
C THR A 179 -14.95 -2.38 5.60
N LEU A 180 -15.01 -3.67 5.33
CA LEU A 180 -15.46 -4.24 4.07
C LEU A 180 -16.68 -5.16 4.22
N GLY A 181 -17.08 -5.49 5.45
CA GLY A 181 -18.19 -6.42 5.72
C GLY A 181 -17.84 -7.90 5.50
N ASP A 182 -16.57 -8.22 5.23
CA ASP A 182 -16.07 -9.57 4.97
C ASP A 182 -14.75 -9.78 5.73
N ALA A 183 -14.75 -10.68 6.72
CA ALA A 183 -13.56 -11.00 7.52
C ALA A 183 -12.41 -11.59 6.68
N HIS A 184 -12.73 -12.15 5.52
CA HIS A 184 -11.78 -12.77 4.59
C HIS A 184 -11.35 -11.82 3.46
N ALA A 185 -11.80 -10.56 3.48
CA ALA A 185 -11.51 -9.58 2.43
C ALA A 185 -10.01 -9.31 2.25
N LEU A 186 -9.23 -9.48 3.32
CA LEU A 186 -7.78 -9.24 3.37
C LEU A 186 -6.96 -10.53 3.48
N ASP A 187 -7.53 -11.69 3.15
CA ASP A 187 -6.82 -12.97 3.15
C ASP A 187 -5.69 -13.02 2.12
N GLN A 188 -4.69 -13.86 2.36
CA GLN A 188 -3.54 -13.98 1.47
C GLN A 188 -3.97 -14.43 0.07
N GLY A 189 -3.29 -13.92 -0.96
CA GLY A 189 -3.58 -14.26 -2.36
C GLY A 189 -4.70 -13.44 -3.02
N ARG A 190 -5.49 -12.66 -2.26
CA ARG A 190 -6.50 -11.77 -2.86
C ARG A 190 -5.88 -10.51 -3.48
N PRO A 191 -6.42 -9.98 -4.59
CA PRO A 191 -5.92 -8.75 -5.21
C PRO A 191 -5.95 -7.54 -4.28
N LEU A 192 -7.03 -7.38 -3.49
CA LEU A 192 -7.16 -6.31 -2.51
C LEU A 192 -6.05 -6.36 -1.46
N THR A 193 -5.78 -7.56 -0.92
CA THR A 193 -4.69 -7.79 0.04
C THR A 193 -3.34 -7.39 -0.53
N ALA A 194 -3.06 -7.72 -1.80
CA ALA A 194 -1.81 -7.33 -2.45
C ALA A 194 -1.65 -5.81 -2.53
N LEU A 195 -2.73 -5.09 -2.90
CA LEU A 195 -2.74 -3.63 -2.97
C LEU A 195 -2.57 -3.00 -1.58
N VAL A 196 -3.41 -3.38 -0.61
CA VAL A 196 -3.37 -2.83 0.75
C VAL A 196 -2.04 -3.16 1.43
N HIS A 197 -1.55 -4.39 1.33
CA HIS A 197 -0.25 -4.76 1.91
C HIS A 197 0.90 -3.94 1.30
N SER A 198 0.86 -3.63 0.00
CA SER A 198 1.87 -2.76 -0.61
C SER A 198 1.85 -1.33 -0.06
N ALA A 199 0.68 -0.81 0.28
CA ALA A 199 0.52 0.50 0.94
C ALA A 199 0.96 0.45 2.41
N VAL A 200 0.59 -0.60 3.14
CA VAL A 200 1.02 -0.82 4.52
C VAL A 200 2.54 -0.91 4.64
N ARG A 201 3.21 -1.59 3.70
CA ARG A 201 4.68 -1.59 3.64
C ARG A 201 5.27 -0.20 3.41
N ALA A 202 4.60 0.67 2.66
CA ALA A 202 5.04 2.06 2.50
C ALA A 202 4.83 2.86 3.79
N LEU A 203 3.72 2.64 4.50
CA LEU A 203 3.44 3.27 5.80
C LEU A 203 4.42 2.84 6.90
N ALA A 204 4.94 1.61 6.85
CA ALA A 204 5.90 1.13 7.85
C ALA A 204 7.23 1.89 7.84
N ALA A 205 7.55 2.63 6.75
CA ALA A 205 8.71 3.52 6.60
C ALA A 205 10.08 2.89 6.92
N THR A 206 10.19 1.56 6.90
CA THR A 206 11.40 0.81 7.23
C THR A 206 11.65 -0.33 6.24
N GLU A 207 12.90 -0.73 6.09
CA GLU A 207 13.25 -1.95 5.36
C GLU A 207 12.79 -3.16 6.15
N LEU A 208 11.68 -3.74 5.73
CA LEU A 208 11.13 -4.94 6.35
C LEU A 208 11.69 -6.20 5.68
N PRO A 209 11.91 -7.29 6.44
CA PRO A 209 12.28 -8.59 5.90
C PRO A 209 11.34 -9.06 4.77
N SER A 210 11.79 -10.04 4.01
CA SER A 210 10.91 -10.70 3.05
C SER A 210 10.03 -11.76 3.73
N GLY A 211 9.05 -12.30 3.00
CA GLY A 211 8.24 -13.43 3.47
C GLY A 211 7.25 -13.10 4.58
N ALA A 212 6.94 -14.11 5.40
CA ALA A 212 5.87 -14.05 6.41
C ALA A 212 6.21 -13.09 7.56
N GLU A 213 7.48 -13.02 7.95
CA GLU A 213 7.97 -12.15 9.02
C GLU A 213 7.80 -10.68 8.65
N GLY A 214 8.29 -10.27 7.48
CA GLY A 214 8.11 -8.91 6.99
C GLY A 214 6.66 -8.52 6.80
N ARG A 215 5.79 -9.46 6.38
CA ARG A 215 4.34 -9.22 6.32
C ARG A 215 3.77 -8.95 7.72
N ARG A 216 4.14 -9.74 8.72
CA ARG A 216 3.68 -9.54 10.11
C ARG A 216 4.16 -8.20 10.65
N ALA A 217 5.43 -7.86 10.45
CA ALA A 217 6.01 -6.59 10.86
C ALA A 217 5.34 -5.39 10.15
N ALA A 218 5.04 -5.50 8.86
CA ALA A 218 4.35 -4.45 8.11
C ALA A 218 2.97 -4.12 8.72
N TRP A 219 2.17 -5.15 8.99
CA TRP A 219 0.86 -4.96 9.61
C TRP A 219 0.97 -4.46 11.06
N ALA A 220 1.95 -4.97 11.82
CA ALA A 220 2.19 -4.51 13.19
C ALA A 220 2.60 -3.03 13.25
N ALA A 221 3.37 -2.54 12.27
CA ALA A 221 3.75 -1.13 12.16
C ALA A 221 2.56 -0.16 12.02
N VAL A 222 1.41 -0.66 11.55
CA VAL A 222 0.14 0.08 11.46
C VAL A 222 -0.90 -0.36 12.50
N GLY A 223 -0.45 -1.08 13.55
CA GLY A 223 -1.28 -1.47 14.68
C GLY A 223 -2.13 -2.72 14.48
N VAL A 224 -1.99 -3.43 13.35
CA VAL A 224 -2.86 -4.55 12.97
C VAL A 224 -2.14 -5.88 13.15
N ALA A 225 -2.71 -6.78 13.96
CA ALA A 225 -2.16 -8.11 14.17
C ALA A 225 -2.69 -9.08 13.11
N LEU A 226 -1.89 -10.06 12.70
CA LEU A 226 -2.42 -11.14 11.86
C LEU A 226 -3.36 -12.05 12.67
N ASP A 227 -3.05 -12.25 13.94
CA ASP A 227 -3.84 -13.00 14.92
C ASP A 227 -3.53 -12.54 16.35
N GLU A 228 -4.46 -12.77 17.30
CA GLU A 228 -4.34 -12.27 18.68
C GLU A 228 -3.32 -13.04 19.54
N LEU A 229 -2.94 -14.27 19.16
CA LEU A 229 -2.17 -15.18 20.02
C LEU A 229 -0.68 -15.16 19.69
N SER A 230 -0.32 -14.95 18.43
CA SER A 230 1.07 -14.85 17.97
C SER A 230 1.66 -13.46 18.18
N SER A 231 0.81 -12.44 18.33
CA SER A 231 1.25 -11.11 18.75
C SER A 231 1.41 -11.08 20.27
N ARG A 232 2.64 -10.92 20.74
CA ARG A 232 3.02 -11.04 22.15
C ARG A 232 4.02 -9.96 22.59
N VAL A 233 4.13 -9.77 23.90
CA VAL A 233 5.12 -8.92 24.56
C VAL A 233 5.57 -9.60 25.85
N LEU A 234 6.86 -9.50 26.18
CA LEU A 234 7.42 -10.01 27.42
C LEU A 234 7.46 -8.91 28.47
N VAL A 235 7.14 -9.26 29.70
CA VAL A 235 7.11 -8.32 30.82
C VAL A 235 7.70 -8.95 32.07
N LEU A 236 8.30 -8.14 32.93
CA LEU A 236 8.83 -8.53 34.24
C LEU A 236 8.47 -7.44 35.23
N GLY A 237 8.10 -7.83 36.45
CA GLY A 237 7.80 -6.86 37.52
C GLY A 237 6.59 -5.96 37.25
N LEU A 238 5.75 -6.21 36.25
CA LEU A 238 4.49 -5.45 36.13
C LEU A 238 3.56 -5.81 37.31
N PRO A 239 2.86 -4.82 37.89
CA PRO A 239 1.91 -5.08 38.96
C PRO A 239 0.74 -5.92 38.45
N GLY A 240 0.31 -6.85 39.28
CA GLY A 240 -0.87 -7.66 39.01
C GLY A 240 -2.13 -7.06 39.61
N SER A 241 -3.24 -7.79 39.45
CA SER A 241 -4.54 -7.44 40.03
C SER A 241 -5.35 -8.70 40.31
N THR A 242 -6.17 -8.71 41.36
CA THR A 242 -7.06 -9.84 41.65
C THR A 242 -8.35 -9.82 40.82
N THR A 243 -8.61 -8.70 40.11
CA THR A 243 -9.87 -8.40 39.42
C THR A 243 -10.13 -9.29 38.20
N ASN A 244 -9.09 -9.74 37.50
CA ASN A 244 -9.23 -10.55 36.29
C ASN A 244 -8.10 -11.58 36.16
N THR A 245 -8.21 -12.49 35.18
CA THR A 245 -7.26 -13.58 34.99
C THR A 245 -5.86 -13.09 34.64
N THR A 246 -5.72 -12.15 33.72
CA THR A 246 -4.42 -11.58 33.34
C THR A 246 -3.74 -10.91 34.52
N GLY A 247 -4.48 -10.13 35.31
CA GLY A 247 -3.96 -9.50 36.53
C GLY A 247 -3.47 -10.53 37.55
N ARG A 248 -4.16 -11.66 37.72
CA ARG A 248 -3.71 -12.72 38.64
C ARG A 248 -2.45 -13.42 38.14
N ILE A 249 -2.33 -13.62 36.83
CA ILE A 249 -1.11 -14.15 36.21
C ILE A 249 0.06 -13.19 36.45
N LEU A 250 -0.13 -11.89 36.23
CA LEU A 250 0.88 -10.86 36.49
C LEU A 250 1.27 -10.80 37.97
N ALA A 251 0.30 -10.92 38.89
CA ALA A 251 0.56 -10.93 40.33
C ALA A 251 1.46 -12.11 40.73
N ALA A 252 1.13 -13.32 40.26
CA ALA A 252 1.92 -14.51 40.53
C ALA A 252 3.33 -14.44 39.91
N ALA A 253 3.44 -13.94 38.68
CA ALA A 253 4.73 -13.75 38.02
C ALA A 253 5.61 -12.73 38.76
N ARG A 254 5.03 -11.59 39.19
CA ARG A 254 5.74 -10.58 39.98
C ARG A 254 6.18 -11.12 41.35
N GLU A 255 5.33 -11.88 42.03
CA GLU A 255 5.67 -12.51 43.32
C GLU A 255 6.85 -13.49 43.18
N GLY A 256 6.87 -14.26 42.10
CA GLY A 256 7.97 -15.19 41.81
C GLY A 256 9.22 -14.55 41.22
N GLY A 257 9.15 -13.28 40.78
CA GLY A 257 10.24 -12.64 40.05
C GLY A 257 10.45 -13.18 38.62
N GLU A 258 9.42 -13.79 38.04
CA GLU A 258 9.52 -14.51 36.76
C GLU A 258 9.00 -13.68 35.58
N PRO A 259 9.65 -13.75 34.41
CA PRO A 259 9.13 -13.23 33.15
C PRO A 259 7.72 -13.75 32.82
N CYS A 260 6.86 -12.86 32.36
CA CYS A 260 5.51 -13.19 31.90
C CYS A 260 5.32 -12.79 30.43
N LEU A 261 4.73 -13.69 29.64
CA LEU A 261 4.37 -13.42 28.24
C LEU A 261 2.89 -13.03 28.15
N LEU A 262 2.62 -11.84 27.60
CA LEU A 262 1.26 -11.36 27.36
C LEU A 262 0.94 -11.38 25.86
N THR A 263 -0.17 -12.03 25.50
CA THR A 263 -0.73 -12.01 24.15
C THR A 263 -1.60 -10.77 23.92
N LEU A 264 -1.79 -10.37 22.66
CA LEU A 264 -2.71 -9.29 22.31
C LEU A 264 -4.13 -9.56 22.82
N ARG A 265 -4.55 -10.83 22.85
CA ARG A 265 -5.84 -11.24 23.42
C ARG A 265 -5.99 -10.85 24.90
N GLN A 266 -4.96 -11.08 25.70
CA GLN A 266 -4.96 -10.72 27.13
C GLN A 266 -5.03 -9.20 27.30
N LEU A 267 -4.26 -8.46 26.50
CA LEU A 267 -4.19 -7.01 26.57
C LEU A 267 -5.52 -6.34 26.16
N THR A 268 -6.15 -6.80 25.09
CA THR A 268 -7.38 -6.20 24.54
C THR A 268 -8.64 -6.53 25.35
N ARG A 269 -8.63 -7.62 26.12
CA ARG A 269 -9.83 -8.09 26.85
C ARG A 269 -9.74 -7.95 28.36
N GLN A 270 -8.53 -8.02 28.93
CA GLN A 270 -8.33 -8.26 30.34
C GLN A 270 -7.10 -7.54 30.91
N LEU A 271 -6.57 -6.50 30.25
CA LEU A 271 -5.49 -5.72 30.85
C LEU A 271 -6.01 -5.06 32.15
N PRO A 272 -5.43 -5.36 33.32
CA PRO A 272 -5.84 -4.69 34.56
C PRO A 272 -5.33 -3.25 34.57
N GLU A 273 -5.92 -2.42 35.43
CA GLU A 273 -5.28 -1.17 35.85
C GLU A 273 -4.00 -1.52 36.60
N LEU A 274 -2.87 -0.98 36.12
CA LEU A 274 -1.55 -1.31 36.65
C LEU A 274 -1.11 -0.34 37.77
N ASP A 275 -1.82 0.76 38.02
CA ASP A 275 -1.46 1.78 39.03
C ASP A 275 0.03 2.20 38.98
N LEU A 276 0.50 2.47 37.76
CA LEU A 276 1.88 2.86 37.45
C LEU A 276 2.01 4.35 37.07
N ALA A 277 0.98 5.16 37.31
CA ALA A 277 1.01 6.58 36.97
C ALA A 277 2.26 7.25 37.55
N GLU A 278 2.93 8.06 36.74
CA GLU A 278 4.18 8.78 37.06
C GLU A 278 5.41 7.90 37.37
N ARG A 279 5.25 6.57 37.43
CA ARG A 279 6.35 5.63 37.62
C ARG A 279 7.09 5.38 36.30
N THR A 280 8.39 5.07 36.42
CA THR A 280 9.15 4.61 35.25
C THR A 280 8.87 3.14 34.99
N VAL A 281 8.55 2.82 33.74
CA VAL A 281 8.60 1.46 33.20
C VAL A 281 9.78 1.41 32.25
N HIS A 282 10.70 0.49 32.50
CA HIS A 282 11.83 0.27 31.61
C HIS A 282 11.38 -0.53 30.40
N VAL A 283 11.97 -0.23 29.25
CA VAL A 283 11.70 -0.92 27.99
C VAL A 283 13.03 -1.33 27.39
N CYS A 284 13.24 -2.63 27.15
CA CYS A 284 14.42 -3.17 26.49
C CYS A 284 14.04 -3.87 25.18
N GLU A 285 15.02 -4.00 24.28
CA GLU A 285 14.81 -4.71 23.02
C GLU A 285 14.94 -6.22 23.20
N ASN A 286 15.94 -6.66 23.97
CA ASN A 286 16.43 -8.03 23.96
C ASN A 286 15.92 -8.84 25.17
N PRO A 287 15.40 -10.07 24.95
CA PRO A 287 15.04 -10.98 26.04
C PRO A 287 16.16 -11.28 27.02
N ALA A 288 17.43 -11.20 26.61
CA ALA A 288 18.58 -11.45 27.47
C ALA A 288 18.65 -10.45 28.64
N VAL A 289 18.30 -9.18 28.41
CA VAL A 289 18.21 -8.17 29.48
C VAL A 289 17.12 -8.52 30.48
N LEU A 290 15.97 -8.96 29.97
CA LEU A 290 14.84 -9.34 30.81
C LEU A 290 15.12 -10.61 31.62
N ALA A 291 15.79 -11.60 31.04
CA ALA A 291 16.22 -12.82 31.73
C ALA A 291 17.24 -12.51 32.84
N ALA A 292 18.26 -11.71 32.55
CA ALA A 292 19.25 -11.32 33.56
C ALA A 292 18.65 -10.49 34.70
N ALA A 293 17.69 -9.61 34.39
CA ALA A 293 16.96 -8.86 35.41
C ALA A 293 16.13 -9.77 36.32
N ALA A 294 15.52 -10.83 35.77
CA ALA A 294 14.83 -11.84 36.56
C ALA A 294 15.81 -12.62 37.46
N ASP A 295 16.93 -13.09 36.90
CA ASP A 295 17.93 -13.87 37.62
C ASP A 295 18.59 -13.07 38.77
N GLU A 296 18.86 -11.79 38.56
CA GLU A 296 19.56 -10.96 39.56
C GLU A 296 18.63 -10.26 40.54
N LEU A 297 17.47 -9.79 40.08
CA LEU A 297 16.58 -8.93 40.88
C LEU A 297 15.34 -9.67 41.37
N GLY A 298 14.92 -10.74 40.69
CA GLY A 298 13.72 -11.50 41.03
C GLY A 298 12.50 -10.59 41.26
N SER A 299 11.84 -10.77 42.41
CA SER A 299 10.65 -10.00 42.81
C SER A 299 10.91 -8.50 43.02
N ASP A 300 12.18 -8.13 43.20
CA ASP A 300 12.63 -6.76 43.41
C ASP A 300 12.87 -6.02 42.09
N CYS A 301 12.71 -6.69 40.93
CA CYS A 301 12.81 -6.03 39.63
C CYS A 301 11.72 -4.95 39.49
N PRO A 302 12.09 -3.70 39.10
CA PRO A 302 11.09 -2.71 38.72
C PRO A 302 10.36 -3.14 37.43
N PRO A 303 9.20 -2.54 37.11
CA PRO A 303 8.48 -2.84 35.88
C PRO A 303 9.38 -2.71 34.63
N LEU A 304 9.51 -3.80 33.88
CA LEU A 304 10.32 -3.94 32.68
C LEU A 304 9.49 -4.60 31.58
N VAL A 305 9.54 -4.03 30.37
CA VAL A 305 8.88 -4.54 29.17
C VAL A 305 9.94 -4.85 28.12
N CYS A 306 9.93 -6.04 27.55
CA CYS A 306 10.79 -6.40 26.42
C CYS A 306 9.96 -6.47 25.13
N VAL A 307 10.39 -5.73 24.11
CA VAL A 307 9.67 -5.63 22.83
C VAL A 307 10.06 -6.68 21.80
N GLU A 308 11.13 -7.46 22.06
CA GLU A 308 11.62 -8.55 21.20
C GLU A 308 11.88 -8.10 19.75
N GLY A 309 12.53 -6.94 19.57
CA GLY A 309 12.79 -6.33 18.27
C GLY A 309 11.69 -5.35 17.81
N GLN A 310 11.23 -5.47 16.55
CA GLN A 310 10.19 -4.60 16.00
C GLN A 310 8.89 -4.72 16.81
N LEU A 311 8.30 -3.58 17.18
CA LEU A 311 7.14 -3.56 18.07
C LEU A 311 5.98 -4.40 17.50
N SER A 312 5.68 -5.49 18.20
CA SER A 312 4.46 -6.26 17.96
C SER A 312 3.23 -5.41 18.29
N VAL A 313 2.05 -5.82 17.80
CA VAL A 313 0.80 -5.12 18.17
C VAL A 313 0.50 -5.22 19.66
N ALA A 314 0.93 -6.32 20.30
CA ALA A 314 0.79 -6.48 21.74
C ALA A 314 1.70 -5.48 22.47
N ALA A 315 2.96 -5.35 22.05
CA ALA A 315 3.88 -4.36 22.61
C ALA A 315 3.34 -2.93 22.43
N ARG A 316 2.87 -2.57 21.22
CA ARG A 316 2.24 -1.27 20.95
C ARG A 316 1.03 -1.00 21.85
N THR A 317 0.16 -2.01 21.99
CA THR A 317 -1.06 -1.90 22.81
C THR A 317 -0.70 -1.68 24.28
N LEU A 318 0.26 -2.44 24.81
CA LEU A 318 0.70 -2.30 26.20
C LEU A 318 1.40 -0.96 26.45
N LEU A 319 2.38 -0.61 25.62
CA LEU A 319 3.14 0.65 25.78
C LEU A 319 2.25 1.88 25.58
N GLY A 320 1.32 1.84 24.63
CA GLY A 320 0.32 2.90 24.45
C GLY A 320 -0.57 3.05 25.69
N HIS A 321 -1.07 1.94 26.24
CA HIS A 321 -1.86 1.97 27.48
C HIS A 321 -1.09 2.54 28.67
N LEU A 322 0.19 2.16 28.83
CA LEU A 322 1.06 2.69 29.88
C LEU A 322 1.30 4.20 29.70
N ALA A 323 1.57 4.64 28.47
CA ALA A 323 1.76 6.05 28.16
C ALA A 323 0.48 6.87 28.40
N ASP A 324 -0.69 6.36 28.02
CA ASP A 324 -1.99 6.98 28.26
C ASP A 324 -2.32 7.10 29.76
N GLN A 325 -1.80 6.19 30.59
CA GLN A 325 -1.88 6.25 32.06
C GLN A 325 -0.83 7.18 32.68
N GLY A 326 -0.02 7.87 31.87
CA GLY A 326 1.01 8.80 32.36
C GLY A 326 2.24 8.12 32.94
N CYS A 327 2.51 6.86 32.58
CA CYS A 327 3.79 6.21 32.92
C CYS A 327 4.93 6.87 32.14
N ARG A 328 6.13 6.87 32.71
CA ARG A 328 7.34 7.31 32.01
C ARG A 328 8.04 6.09 31.41
N LEU A 329 8.25 6.06 30.10
CA LEU A 329 8.83 4.89 29.42
C LEU A 329 10.32 5.10 29.15
N ALA A 330 11.18 4.33 29.81
CA ALA A 330 12.63 4.45 29.70
C ALA A 330 13.18 3.39 28.73
N TYR A 331 13.53 3.77 27.50
CA TYR A 331 13.90 2.82 26.45
C TYR A 331 15.41 2.62 26.28
N HIS A 332 15.84 1.36 26.23
CA HIS A 332 17.16 0.93 25.76
C HIS A 332 17.01 -0.14 24.66
N GLY A 333 18.05 -0.31 23.85
CA GLY A 333 18.09 -1.30 22.76
C GLY A 333 19.45 -1.34 22.08
N ASP A 334 19.55 -2.06 20.96
CA ASP A 334 20.81 -2.20 20.23
C ASP A 334 21.25 -0.87 19.60
N PHE A 335 22.54 -0.56 19.62
CA PHE A 335 23.11 0.54 18.85
C PHE A 335 23.39 0.10 17.41
N ASP A 336 22.33 -0.07 16.63
CA ASP A 336 22.39 -0.17 15.18
C ASP A 336 21.19 0.53 14.52
N TRP A 337 21.12 0.46 13.19
CA TRP A 337 20.02 1.08 12.46
C TRP A 337 18.67 0.38 12.68
N GLY A 338 18.66 -0.91 13.04
CA GLY A 338 17.46 -1.65 13.43
C GLY A 338 16.92 -1.16 14.77
N GLY A 339 17.78 -1.13 15.80
CA GLY A 339 17.51 -0.61 17.13
C GLY A 339 17.04 0.84 17.10
N ILE A 340 17.66 1.72 16.29
CA ILE A 340 17.21 3.12 16.14
C ILE A 340 15.76 3.21 15.64
N ARG A 341 15.32 2.31 14.76
CA ARG A 341 13.93 2.30 14.26
C ARG A 341 12.96 1.83 15.33
N ILE A 342 13.34 0.83 16.14
CA ILE A 342 12.56 0.34 17.28
C ILE A 342 12.42 1.46 18.32
N ALA A 343 13.54 2.08 18.68
CA ALA A 343 13.61 3.23 19.57
C ALA A 343 12.71 4.37 19.09
N THR A 344 12.72 4.69 17.79
CA THR A 344 11.84 5.71 17.22
C THR A 344 10.36 5.40 17.46
N GLY A 345 9.96 4.13 17.42
CA GLY A 345 8.59 3.70 17.72
C GLY A 345 8.21 3.94 19.18
N VAL A 346 9.09 3.57 20.13
CA VAL A 346 8.84 3.73 21.58
C VAL A 346 8.95 5.19 22.02
N LEU A 347 10.00 5.90 21.57
CA LEU A 347 10.32 7.26 21.98
C LEU A 347 9.38 8.33 21.40
N ARG A 348 8.50 7.96 20.46
CA ARG A 348 7.39 8.82 20.01
C ARG A 348 6.19 8.79 20.94
N LEU A 349 6.09 7.80 21.83
CA LEU A 349 5.00 7.73 22.79
C LEU A 349 5.16 8.85 23.84
N PRO A 350 4.05 9.41 24.34
CA PRO A 350 4.09 10.40 25.42
C PRO A 350 4.84 9.87 26.65
N GLY A 351 5.69 10.70 27.25
CA GLY A 351 6.43 10.36 28.47
C GLY A 351 7.64 9.43 28.26
N SER A 352 7.93 9.01 27.02
CA SER A 352 9.11 8.20 26.70
C SER A 352 10.41 9.00 26.68
N PHE A 353 11.52 8.39 27.12
CA PHE A 353 12.86 8.99 27.11
C PHE A 353 13.96 7.92 26.98
N PRO A 354 15.15 8.27 26.45
CA PRO A 354 16.24 7.30 26.29
C PRO A 354 16.80 6.89 27.66
N TRP A 355 17.00 5.59 27.82
CA TRP A 355 17.71 4.98 28.95
C TRP A 355 19.07 4.49 28.44
N ARG A 356 20.14 5.25 28.73
CA ARG A 356 21.48 5.01 28.18
C ARG A 356 21.50 4.80 26.66
N TYR A 357 20.57 5.43 25.95
CA TYR A 357 20.39 5.28 24.51
C TYR A 357 20.70 6.61 23.81
N ASP A 358 21.91 7.07 24.05
CA ASP A 358 22.48 8.34 23.61
C ASP A 358 23.92 8.14 23.12
N SER A 359 24.44 9.16 22.45
CA SER A 359 25.78 9.23 21.87
C SER A 359 26.87 9.06 22.91
N ALA A 360 26.70 9.61 24.11
CA ALA A 360 27.68 9.47 25.19
C ALA A 360 27.82 8.00 25.63
N SER A 361 26.69 7.30 25.78
CA SER A 361 26.64 5.87 26.14
C SER A 361 27.22 5.00 25.02
N TYR A 362 26.89 5.29 23.76
CA TYR A 362 27.48 4.61 22.60
C TYR A 362 29.00 4.79 22.54
N LEU A 363 29.50 6.03 22.60
CA LEU A 363 30.94 6.31 22.56
C LEU A 363 31.69 5.66 23.73
N THR A 364 31.11 5.67 24.93
CA THR A 364 31.67 4.96 26.09
C THR A 364 31.79 3.45 25.83
N ALA A 365 30.83 2.84 25.13
CA ALA A 365 30.91 1.43 24.78
C ALA A 365 32.02 1.16 23.74
N ILE A 366 32.17 2.05 22.76
CA ILE A 366 33.25 1.98 21.77
C ILE A 366 34.63 2.12 22.42
N GLU A 367 34.81 3.07 23.35
CA GLU A 367 36.06 3.25 24.10
C GLU A 367 36.46 2.01 24.91
N ARG A 368 35.47 1.23 25.35
CA ARG A 368 35.66 -0.05 26.04
C ARG A 368 35.92 -1.23 25.09
N GLY A 369 35.90 -0.99 23.78
CA GLY A 369 36.09 -2.02 22.75
C GLY A 369 34.92 -2.99 22.64
N LEU A 370 33.70 -2.56 22.99
CA LEU A 370 32.48 -3.37 22.89
C LEU A 370 31.89 -3.27 21.48
N GLY A 371 31.21 -4.34 21.04
CA GLY A 371 30.50 -4.38 19.77
C GLY A 371 31.25 -5.03 18.60
N THR A 372 30.59 -5.07 17.44
CA THR A 372 31.06 -5.70 16.21
C THR A 372 30.88 -4.78 15.00
N PRO A 373 31.58 -5.00 13.87
CA PRO A 373 31.42 -4.13 12.70
C PRO A 373 29.97 -4.06 12.19
N LEU A 374 29.45 -2.84 12.02
CA LEU A 374 28.14 -2.57 11.42
C LEU A 374 28.26 -2.65 9.90
N THR A 375 27.87 -3.78 9.33
CA THR A 375 28.06 -4.08 7.90
C THR A 375 26.80 -3.84 7.04
N THR A 376 25.64 -3.67 7.66
CA THR A 376 24.35 -3.58 6.96
C THR A 376 23.42 -2.55 7.60
N GLY A 377 22.41 -2.13 6.85
CA GLY A 377 21.34 -1.23 7.31
C GLY A 377 21.47 0.19 6.77
N THR A 378 20.32 0.82 6.49
CA THR A 378 20.25 2.23 6.09
C THR A 378 20.31 3.14 7.31
N PRO A 379 21.06 4.24 7.29
CA PRO A 379 21.02 5.27 8.34
C PRO A 379 19.61 5.74 8.68
N ALA A 380 19.37 5.99 9.96
CA ALA A 380 18.10 6.45 10.49
C ALA A 380 18.33 7.64 11.45
N PRO A 381 17.41 8.62 11.50
CA PRO A 381 17.56 9.79 12.35
C PRO A 381 17.35 9.45 13.84
N THR A 382 18.06 10.16 14.71
CA THR A 382 17.97 10.03 16.17
C THR A 382 17.46 11.34 16.79
N PRO A 383 16.16 11.68 16.67
CA PRO A 383 15.64 12.97 17.11
C PRO A 383 15.74 13.22 18.63
N TRP A 384 15.84 12.16 19.44
CA TRP A 384 16.06 12.27 20.89
C TRP A 384 17.50 12.62 21.25
N ASP A 385 18.46 12.29 20.39
CA ASP A 385 19.87 12.68 20.50
C ASP A 385 20.49 12.86 19.11
N PRO A 386 20.58 14.10 18.60
CA PRO A 386 21.14 14.39 17.28
C PRO A 386 22.59 13.94 17.09
N GLY A 387 23.36 13.69 18.17
CA GLY A 387 24.74 13.22 18.11
C GLY A 387 24.88 11.72 17.84
N LEU A 388 23.84 10.92 18.09
CA LEU A 388 23.94 9.46 18.06
C LEU A 388 24.07 8.89 16.64
N ALA A 389 23.21 9.29 15.69
CA ALA A 389 23.31 8.81 14.30
C ALA A 389 24.65 9.16 13.62
N PRO A 390 25.20 10.39 13.77
CA PRO A 390 26.56 10.69 13.31
C PRO A 390 27.62 9.77 13.93
N ALA A 391 27.58 9.55 15.25
CA ALA A 391 28.55 8.69 15.94
C ALA A 391 28.50 7.24 15.43
N ILE A 392 27.31 6.66 15.23
CA ILE A 392 27.17 5.31 14.67
C ILE A 392 27.71 5.25 13.22
N THR A 393 27.46 6.30 12.44
CA THR A 393 27.95 6.38 11.05
C THR A 393 29.48 6.51 10.99
N GLU A 394 30.07 7.29 11.88
CA GLU A 394 31.51 7.52 11.94
C GLU A 394 32.27 6.27 12.39
N HIS A 395 31.82 5.64 13.48
CA HIS A 395 32.51 4.49 14.06
C HIS A 395 32.18 3.17 13.36
N THR A 396 31.01 3.05 12.72
CA THR A 396 30.58 1.83 12.01
C THR A 396 30.63 0.57 12.87
N VAL A 397 30.30 0.70 14.15
CA VAL A 397 30.23 -0.41 15.11
C VAL A 397 28.80 -0.55 15.59
N ARG A 398 28.29 -1.78 15.57
CA ARG A 398 27.07 -2.15 16.29
C ARG A 398 27.46 -2.55 17.70
N VAL A 399 26.75 -2.02 18.68
CA VAL A 399 26.86 -2.48 20.07
C VAL A 399 25.53 -3.10 20.47
N GLU A 400 25.53 -4.42 20.62
CA GLU A 400 24.37 -5.19 21.09
C GLU A 400 24.05 -4.89 22.57
N GLU A 401 22.78 -4.93 22.95
CA GLU A 401 22.26 -4.59 24.28
C GLU A 401 22.96 -5.36 25.41
N GLU A 402 23.32 -6.63 25.17
CA GLU A 402 24.01 -7.50 26.13
C GLU A 402 25.37 -6.97 26.56
N HIS A 403 26.03 -6.14 25.76
CA HIS A 403 27.30 -5.53 26.13
C HIS A 403 27.16 -4.48 27.23
N LEU A 404 25.96 -3.95 27.46
CA LEU A 404 25.67 -2.96 28.49
C LEU A 404 24.90 -3.53 29.70
N LEU A 405 24.77 -4.87 29.77
CA LEU A 405 23.93 -5.55 30.74
C LEU A 405 24.19 -5.13 32.19
N ASP A 406 25.46 -5.08 32.60
CA ASP A 406 25.85 -4.69 33.97
C ASP A 406 25.41 -3.26 34.33
N GLN A 407 25.50 -2.31 33.38
CA GLN A 407 25.05 -0.94 33.60
C GLN A 407 23.53 -0.85 33.69
N LEU A 408 22.82 -1.59 32.84
CA LEU A 408 21.35 -1.62 32.83
C LEU A 408 20.83 -2.22 34.14
N LEU A 409 21.36 -3.38 34.57
CA LEU A 409 20.97 -4.01 35.83
C LEU A 409 21.27 -3.13 37.05
N THR A 410 22.38 -2.39 37.02
CA THR A 410 22.72 -1.41 38.07
C THR A 410 21.69 -0.28 38.15
N ASP A 411 21.20 0.23 37.02
CA ASP A 411 20.17 1.26 37.00
C ASP A 411 18.83 0.74 37.51
N LEU A 412 18.44 -0.48 37.10
CA LEU A 412 17.23 -1.15 37.59
C LEU A 412 17.25 -1.30 39.12
N ARG A 413 18.38 -1.73 39.69
CA ARG A 413 18.57 -1.85 41.16
C ARG A 413 18.37 -0.54 41.91
N ARG A 414 18.88 0.57 41.37
CA ARG A 414 18.78 1.89 42.01
C ARG A 414 17.37 2.45 42.07
N GLN A 415 16.47 1.94 41.23
CA GLN A 415 15.08 2.37 41.21
C GLN A 415 14.20 1.58 42.20
N THR A 416 14.66 0.42 42.67
CA THR A 416 14.00 -0.36 43.71
C THR A 416 14.34 0.14 45.12
N ALA A 417 15.53 0.71 45.30
CA ALA A 417 16.00 1.32 46.55
C ALA A 417 15.41 2.72 46.77
#